data_AF-A0A7K4DLW0-F1
#
_entry.id   AF-A0A7K4DLW0-F1
#
_cell.length_a   1.000
_cell.length_b   1.000
_cell.length_c   1.000
_cell.angle_alpha   90.00
_cell.angle_beta   90.00
_cell.angle_gamma   90.00
#
_symmetry.space_group_name_H-M   'P 1'
#
loop_
_entity.id
_entity.type
_entity.pdbx_description
1 polymer ?
#
loop_
_entity_poly.entity_id
_entity_poly.type
_entity_poly.pdbx_seq_one_letter_code
_entity_poly.pdbx_strand_id
1 'polypeptide(L)'
;MALVSLNGIYAAEDGQNLTSNINTTITDTTNITPTQSTSSEDNQEYDNYQAAGEGSPSFTNEQITQSAIDVEKFLEGNKYLPEYITINGIKVNQATFLQLITTITLKINKTDTTTTPLINVNQPGTGTETTTPGTLTKNEYLQLAQNILTYINTNKKAPATMNTVLGNIKFQSLLYLYSRALNMHKTYGALPTFLAVRPWNNIPITDTNKKTITTQDITNTATEVKNFLEYHKYLPEYITINGIVVNQATFLQLLTQTTLKINNNDNTPLNLTNTKTPTTGTETTTP
;
A
#
# COMPACT_ATOMS: atom_id res chain seq x y z
N MET A 1 12.21 20.01 -14.75
CA MET A 1 12.13 18.60 -15.19
C MET A 1 13.39 17.91 -14.71
N ALA A 2 13.27 16.94 -13.82
CA ALA A 2 14.38 16.11 -13.37
C ALA A 2 14.02 14.65 -13.65
N LEU A 3 14.68 14.08 -14.65
CA LEU A 3 14.79 12.63 -14.83
C LEU A 3 16.02 12.21 -14.02
N VAL A 4 15.85 11.31 -13.06
CA VAL A 4 16.98 10.66 -12.39
C VAL A 4 17.04 9.22 -12.91
N SER A 5 18.05 8.95 -13.73
CA SER A 5 18.56 7.61 -13.98
C SER A 5 19.93 7.54 -13.30
N LEU A 6 20.06 6.69 -12.27
CA LEU A 6 21.34 6.35 -11.67
C LEU A 6 21.69 4.92 -12.13
N ASN A 7 22.67 4.82 -13.02
CA ASN A 7 23.61 3.71 -13.08
C ASN A 7 24.90 4.29 -13.67
N GLY A 8 25.93 4.43 -12.84
CA GLY A 8 27.14 5.17 -13.15
C GLY A 8 28.18 4.36 -13.91
N ILE A 9 29.03 5.08 -14.66
CA ILE A 9 30.45 4.78 -14.88
C ILE A 9 31.16 6.13 -14.98
N TYR A 10 32.20 6.32 -14.16
CA TYR A 10 33.12 7.47 -14.26
C TYR A 10 34.09 7.28 -15.43
N ALA A 11 34.20 8.28 -16.31
CA ALA A 11 35.42 8.62 -17.04
C ALA A 11 35.33 10.08 -17.50
N ALA A 12 36.48 10.74 -17.55
CA ALA A 12 36.68 12.19 -17.59
C ALA A 12 36.64 12.81 -19.01
N GLU A 13 36.95 14.12 -19.04
CA GLU A 13 37.19 15.03 -20.18
C GLU A 13 35.93 15.69 -20.75
N ASP A 14 35.92 16.95 -21.19
CA ASP A 14 36.70 18.18 -20.98
C ASP A 14 35.75 19.28 -21.55
N GLY A 15 35.99 20.55 -21.25
CA GLY A 15 35.04 21.64 -21.48
C GLY A 15 34.50 21.82 -22.92
N GLN A 16 33.38 22.52 -23.05
CA GLN A 16 33.37 23.91 -23.52
C GLN A 16 31.94 24.43 -23.60
N ASN A 17 31.82 25.69 -23.19
CA ASN A 17 30.64 26.54 -23.22
C ASN A 17 30.62 27.28 -24.56
N LEU A 18 29.57 27.13 -25.37
CA LEU A 18 29.29 28.06 -26.47
C LEU A 18 27.78 28.31 -26.58
N THR A 19 27.39 29.49 -26.11
CA THR A 19 26.17 30.20 -26.46
C THR A 19 26.15 30.58 -27.94
N SER A 20 24.97 30.55 -28.59
CA SER A 20 24.59 31.57 -29.59
C SER A 20 23.08 31.54 -29.89
N ASN A 21 22.63 32.70 -30.37
CA ASN A 21 21.34 33.34 -30.19
C ASN A 21 20.44 33.26 -31.45
N ILE A 22 19.12 33.36 -31.21
CA ILE A 22 18.10 34.15 -31.95
C ILE A 22 17.81 33.83 -33.43
N ASN A 23 16.55 33.48 -33.75
CA ASN A 23 15.69 34.39 -34.54
C ASN A 23 14.18 34.08 -34.52
N THR A 24 13.46 35.18 -34.32
CA THR A 24 12.01 35.42 -34.18
C THR A 24 11.25 35.27 -35.50
N THR A 25 9.95 34.94 -35.47
CA THR A 25 8.90 35.71 -36.20
C THR A 25 7.52 35.45 -35.58
N ILE A 26 6.85 36.54 -35.22
CA ILE A 26 5.46 36.64 -34.77
C ILE A 26 4.63 37.17 -35.94
N THR A 27 3.41 36.66 -36.13
CA THR A 27 2.32 37.38 -36.83
C THR A 27 1.00 37.21 -36.08
N ASP A 28 0.44 38.36 -35.66
CA ASP A 28 -0.93 38.68 -35.24
C ASP A 28 -2.02 38.18 -36.23
N THR A 29 -3.32 38.05 -35.97
CA THR A 29 -4.26 38.32 -34.87
C THR A 29 -5.54 37.51 -35.18
N THR A 30 -6.38 37.18 -34.20
CA THR A 30 -7.83 37.53 -34.19
C THR A 30 -8.48 37.11 -32.87
N ASN A 31 -9.18 38.07 -32.27
CA ASN A 31 -9.97 37.95 -31.05
C ASN A 31 -11.37 37.45 -31.41
N ILE A 32 -11.84 36.35 -30.79
CA ILE A 32 -13.26 36.02 -30.66
C ILE A 32 -13.45 35.37 -29.29
N THR A 33 -14.32 35.91 -28.45
CA THR A 33 -14.85 35.22 -27.26
C THR A 33 -16.32 34.94 -27.51
N PRO A 34 -16.80 33.72 -27.24
CA PRO A 34 -17.80 33.61 -26.18
C PRO A 34 -17.64 32.34 -25.30
N THR A 35 -17.84 32.57 -24.00
CA THR A 35 -18.44 31.70 -22.96
C THR A 35 -18.56 30.18 -23.12
N GLN A 36 -18.25 29.51 -22.00
CA GLN A 36 -18.95 28.37 -21.36
C GLN A 36 -18.21 27.01 -21.36
N SER A 37 -18.12 26.47 -20.14
CA SER A 37 -18.15 25.05 -19.77
C SER A 37 -16.90 24.55 -19.04
N THR A 38 -17.12 24.18 -17.79
CA THR A 38 -16.23 23.42 -16.91
C THR A 38 -15.67 22.20 -17.65
N SER A 39 -14.36 22.20 -17.88
CA SER A 39 -13.65 21.06 -18.45
C SER A 39 -13.47 19.99 -17.38
N SER A 40 -14.16 18.86 -17.57
CA SER A 40 -13.75 17.57 -17.05
C SER A 40 -12.30 17.32 -17.48
N GLU A 41 -11.42 17.00 -16.54
CA GLU A 41 -10.03 16.63 -16.85
C GLU A 41 -10.03 15.36 -17.70
N ASP A 42 -9.56 15.53 -18.93
CA ASP A 42 -9.47 14.55 -19.99
C ASP A 42 -8.40 13.50 -19.63
N ASN A 43 -8.80 12.23 -19.56
CA ASN A 43 -7.87 11.11 -19.48
C ASN A 43 -7.21 10.98 -20.85
N GLN A 44 -5.97 11.46 -21.00
CA GLN A 44 -5.16 11.16 -22.18
C GLN A 44 -4.95 9.64 -22.27
N GLU A 45 -5.60 9.04 -23.26
CA GLU A 45 -5.33 7.70 -23.75
C GLU A 45 -3.87 7.67 -24.21
N TYR A 46 -3.01 7.01 -23.44
CA TYR A 46 -1.62 6.80 -23.87
C TYR A 46 -1.63 5.72 -24.93
N ASP A 47 -1.77 6.16 -26.18
CA ASP A 47 -1.40 5.39 -27.36
C ASP A 47 0.07 4.98 -27.24
N ASN A 48 0.30 3.76 -26.77
CA ASN A 48 1.57 3.11 -26.97
C ASN A 48 1.70 2.90 -28.48
N TYR A 49 2.69 3.52 -29.12
CA TYR A 49 3.03 3.28 -30.52
C TYR A 49 3.50 1.82 -30.69
N GLN A 50 2.56 0.88 -30.69
CA GLN A 50 2.79 -0.49 -31.10
C GLN A 50 2.97 -0.47 -32.60
N ALA A 51 4.09 -0.97 -33.09
CA ALA A 51 4.18 -1.36 -34.49
C ALA A 51 3.05 -2.37 -34.77
N ALA A 52 2.37 -2.24 -35.91
CA ALA A 52 1.25 -3.12 -36.25
C ALA A 52 1.70 -4.60 -36.17
N GLY A 53 1.20 -5.33 -35.16
CA GLY A 53 1.49 -6.76 -34.95
C GLY A 53 2.11 -7.12 -33.59
N GLU A 54 2.58 -6.16 -32.79
CA GLU A 54 3.08 -6.46 -31.44
C GLU A 54 1.92 -6.61 -30.43
N GLY A 55 1.90 -7.71 -29.69
CA GLY A 55 0.92 -7.94 -28.63
C GLY A 55 1.04 -6.92 -27.51
N SER A 56 -0.02 -6.75 -26.70
CA SER A 56 0.03 -5.87 -25.53
C SER A 56 1.23 -6.21 -24.63
N PRO A 57 1.99 -5.22 -24.12
CA PRO A 57 3.16 -5.50 -23.29
C PRO A 57 2.77 -6.36 -22.09
N SER A 58 3.66 -7.23 -21.62
CA SER A 58 3.43 -8.02 -20.42
C SER A 58 4.67 -8.03 -19.53
N PHE A 59 4.46 -8.15 -18.22
CA PHE A 59 5.53 -8.06 -17.24
C PHE A 59 5.61 -9.33 -16.40
N THR A 60 6.83 -9.71 -16.03
CA THR A 60 7.09 -10.76 -15.05
C THR A 60 6.71 -10.30 -13.65
N ASN A 61 6.45 -11.24 -12.74
CA ASN A 61 6.25 -10.94 -11.32
C ASN A 61 7.45 -10.17 -10.73
N GLU A 62 8.67 -10.45 -11.17
CA GLU A 62 9.88 -9.79 -10.68
C GLU A 62 9.96 -8.31 -11.10
N GLN A 63 9.65 -8.00 -12.36
CA GLN A 63 9.62 -6.61 -12.84
C GLN A 63 8.60 -5.75 -12.07
N ILE A 64 7.41 -6.30 -11.82
CA ILE A 64 6.37 -5.59 -11.06
C ILE A 64 6.77 -5.48 -9.58
N THR A 65 7.35 -6.54 -9.00
CA THR A 65 7.86 -6.52 -7.61
C THR A 65 8.95 -5.47 -7.41
N GLN A 66 9.89 -5.35 -8.36
CA GLN A 66 10.94 -4.34 -8.29
C GLN A 66 10.34 -2.93 -8.33
N SER A 67 9.39 -2.69 -9.23
CA SER A 67 8.68 -1.40 -9.32
C SER A 67 7.91 -1.07 -8.03
N ALA A 68 7.34 -2.07 -7.35
CA ALA A 68 6.67 -1.91 -6.06
C ALA A 68 7.62 -1.48 -4.94
N ILE A 69 8.82 -2.07 -4.89
CA ILE A 69 9.87 -1.67 -3.95
C ILE A 69 10.29 -0.21 -4.18
N ASP A 70 10.41 0.20 -5.44
CA ASP A 70 10.81 1.56 -5.79
C ASP A 70 9.71 2.58 -5.44
N VAL A 71 8.44 2.24 -5.67
CA VAL A 71 7.28 3.05 -5.27
C VAL A 71 7.19 3.18 -3.74
N GLU A 72 7.42 2.10 -2.99
CA GLU A 72 7.48 2.13 -1.53
C GLU A 72 8.56 3.10 -1.05
N LYS A 73 9.80 2.93 -1.51
CA LYS A 73 10.93 3.82 -1.15
C LYS A 73 10.64 5.28 -1.48
N PHE A 74 10.10 5.54 -2.67
CA PHE A 74 9.73 6.89 -3.09
C PHE A 74 8.69 7.49 -2.14
N LEU A 75 7.62 6.75 -1.84
CA LEU A 75 6.54 7.19 -0.97
C LEU A 75 7.05 7.45 0.45
N GLU A 76 7.92 6.60 0.97
CA GLU A 76 8.46 6.76 2.32
C GLU A 76 9.37 7.98 2.45
N GLY A 77 10.13 8.31 1.39
CA GLY A 77 10.95 9.52 1.34
C GLY A 77 10.16 10.80 1.09
N ASN A 78 9.14 10.76 0.23
CA ASN A 78 8.47 11.95 -0.29
C ASN A 78 7.07 12.21 0.29
N LYS A 79 6.44 11.20 0.90
CA LYS A 79 5.09 11.25 1.50
C LYS A 79 3.94 11.47 0.51
N TYR A 80 4.19 11.26 -0.79
CA TYR A 80 3.17 11.22 -1.84
C TYR A 80 3.48 10.12 -2.86
N LEU A 81 2.50 9.77 -3.69
CA LEU A 81 2.67 8.77 -4.76
C LEU A 81 3.29 9.38 -6.02
N PRO A 82 4.17 8.66 -6.73
CA PRO A 82 4.58 9.07 -8.08
C PRO A 82 3.37 9.23 -8.99
N GLU A 83 3.34 10.28 -9.81
CA GLU A 83 2.27 10.49 -10.81
C GLU A 83 2.20 9.33 -11.82
N TYR A 84 3.37 8.88 -12.26
CA TYR A 84 3.54 7.70 -13.12
C TYR A 84 4.55 6.73 -12.50
N ILE A 85 4.33 5.43 -12.73
CA ILE A 85 5.22 4.36 -12.30
C ILE A 85 5.86 3.76 -13.55
N THR A 86 7.17 3.55 -13.55
CA THR A 86 7.86 2.89 -14.66
C THR A 86 8.08 1.41 -14.34
N ILE A 87 7.61 0.53 -15.21
CA ILE A 87 7.82 -0.92 -15.12
C ILE A 87 8.57 -1.34 -16.38
N ASN A 88 9.81 -1.79 -16.22
CA ASN A 88 10.65 -2.25 -17.33
C ASN A 88 10.69 -1.25 -18.52
N GLY A 89 10.85 0.04 -18.22
CA GLY A 89 10.89 1.13 -19.22
C GLY A 89 9.52 1.67 -19.66
N ILE A 90 8.41 1.01 -19.33
CA ILE A 90 7.06 1.44 -19.71
C ILE A 90 6.43 2.24 -18.56
N LYS A 91 5.92 3.45 -18.86
CA LYS A 91 5.17 4.26 -17.90
C LYS A 91 3.73 3.77 -17.78
N VAL A 92 3.25 3.61 -16.55
CA VAL A 92 1.85 3.27 -16.24
C VAL A 92 1.28 4.24 -15.21
N ASN A 93 -0.02 4.45 -15.26
CA ASN A 93 -0.73 5.24 -14.25
C ASN A 93 -0.89 4.46 -12.93
N GLN A 94 -1.20 5.16 -11.84
CA GLN A 94 -1.35 4.57 -10.50
C GLN A 94 -2.42 3.46 -10.42
N ALA A 95 -3.53 3.57 -11.16
CA ALA A 95 -4.63 2.62 -11.11
C ALA A 95 -4.29 1.30 -11.82
N THR A 96 -3.62 1.39 -12.98
CA THR A 96 -3.01 0.23 -13.65
C THR A 96 -1.98 -0.41 -12.75
N PHE A 97 -1.15 0.39 -12.06
CA PHE A 97 -0.16 -0.16 -11.14
C PHE A 97 -0.80 -0.93 -9.96
N LEU A 98 -1.88 -0.40 -9.36
CA LEU A 98 -2.63 -1.10 -8.31
C LEU A 98 -3.16 -2.45 -8.80
N GLN A 99 -3.68 -2.50 -10.03
CA GLN A 99 -4.13 -3.74 -10.65
C GLN A 99 -2.98 -4.75 -10.81
N LEU A 100 -1.81 -4.31 -11.26
CA LEU A 100 -0.64 -5.19 -11.46
C LEU A 100 -0.12 -5.75 -10.13
N ILE A 101 0.09 -4.92 -9.10
CA ILE A 101 0.64 -5.38 -7.81
C ILE A 101 -0.33 -6.28 -7.05
N THR A 102 -1.64 -6.05 -7.15
CA THR A 102 -2.65 -6.95 -6.55
C THR A 102 -2.74 -8.27 -7.32
N THR A 103 -2.64 -8.24 -8.66
CA THR A 103 -2.59 -9.45 -9.49
C THR A 103 -1.40 -10.32 -9.14
N ILE A 104 -0.18 -9.75 -9.13
CA ILE A 104 1.00 -10.56 -8.85
C ILE A 104 1.06 -11.04 -7.40
N THR A 105 0.47 -10.29 -6.44
CA THR A 105 0.32 -10.76 -5.06
C THR A 105 -0.48 -12.07 -5.01
N LEU A 106 -1.58 -12.17 -5.76
CA LEU A 106 -2.38 -13.41 -5.85
C LEU A 106 -1.64 -14.51 -6.61
N LYS A 107 -0.91 -14.18 -7.68
CA LYS A 107 -0.11 -15.15 -8.45
C LYS A 107 1.03 -15.74 -7.63
N ILE A 108 1.77 -14.91 -6.90
CA ILE A 108 2.82 -15.34 -5.96
C ILE A 108 2.24 -16.30 -4.92
N ASN A 109 1.06 -16.01 -4.36
CA ASN A 109 0.41 -16.92 -3.42
C ASN A 109 0.06 -18.29 -4.03
N LYS A 110 -0.17 -18.35 -5.35
CA LYS A 110 -0.44 -19.56 -6.11
C LYS A 110 0.80 -20.15 -6.80
N THR A 111 2.00 -19.63 -6.53
CA THR A 111 3.25 -20.00 -7.22
C THR A 111 3.19 -19.86 -8.75
N ASP A 112 2.33 -18.98 -9.26
CA ASP A 112 2.16 -18.71 -10.70
C ASP A 112 3.20 -17.69 -11.18
N THR A 113 4.07 -18.11 -12.11
CA THR A 113 5.19 -17.34 -12.66
C THR A 113 4.91 -16.75 -14.05
N THR A 114 3.71 -16.93 -14.59
CA THR A 114 3.34 -16.39 -15.91
C THR A 114 3.49 -14.87 -15.95
N THR A 115 3.61 -14.28 -17.13
CA THR A 115 3.59 -12.81 -17.24
C THR A 115 2.18 -12.26 -17.01
N THR A 116 2.08 -10.99 -16.66
CA THR A 116 0.81 -10.26 -16.50
C THR A 116 0.71 -9.22 -17.60
N PRO A 117 -0.29 -9.29 -18.49
CA PRO A 117 -0.45 -8.31 -19.56
C PRO A 117 -0.82 -6.94 -18.99
N LEU A 118 -0.31 -5.90 -19.63
CA LEU A 118 -0.67 -4.52 -19.37
C LEU A 118 -2.10 -4.28 -19.82
N ILE A 119 -2.92 -3.74 -18.92
CA ILE A 119 -4.26 -3.24 -19.22
C ILE A 119 -4.38 -1.77 -18.77
N ASN A 120 -5.19 -1.00 -19.49
CA ASN A 120 -5.53 0.34 -19.06
C ASN A 120 -6.62 0.30 -17.97
N VAL A 121 -6.39 1.02 -16.87
CA VAL A 121 -7.35 1.16 -15.77
C VAL A 121 -7.51 2.63 -15.46
N ASN A 122 -8.77 3.09 -15.40
CA ASN A 122 -9.08 4.47 -15.08
C ASN A 122 -8.77 4.80 -13.61
N GLN A 123 -8.27 6.01 -13.36
CA GLN A 123 -8.05 6.56 -12.01
C GLN A 123 -9.34 6.55 -11.19
N PRO A 124 -9.29 6.33 -9.86
CA PRO A 124 -10.48 6.34 -9.01
C PRO A 124 -11.12 7.74 -8.93
N GLY A 125 -12.35 7.81 -8.40
CA GLY A 125 -12.92 9.09 -7.95
C GLY A 125 -12.38 9.47 -6.56
N THR A 126 -12.96 10.51 -5.95
CA THR A 126 -12.68 10.86 -4.56
C THR A 126 -13.26 9.83 -3.59
N GLY A 127 -12.56 9.54 -2.51
CA GLY A 127 -13.02 8.63 -1.47
C GLY A 127 -12.60 9.09 -0.07
N THR A 128 -13.40 8.75 0.94
CA THR A 128 -13.14 9.10 2.34
C THR A 128 -12.52 7.90 3.07
N GLU A 129 -11.37 8.12 3.70
CA GLU A 129 -10.70 7.12 4.52
C GLU A 129 -11.29 7.11 5.93
N THR A 130 -11.66 5.92 6.41
CA THR A 130 -12.09 5.70 7.81
C THR A 130 -11.24 4.64 8.49
N THR A 131 -10.04 4.40 7.95
CA THR A 131 -9.11 3.39 8.43
C THR A 131 -8.71 3.65 9.87
N THR A 132 -8.74 2.62 10.71
CA THR A 132 -8.08 2.61 12.01
C THR A 132 -6.80 1.77 11.95
N PRO A 133 -5.74 2.14 12.69
CA PRO A 133 -4.57 1.30 12.83
C PRO A 133 -4.90 -0.12 13.27
N GLY A 134 -4.25 -1.09 12.63
CA GLY A 134 -4.44 -2.51 12.90
C GLY A 134 -3.58 -3.36 11.98
N THR A 135 -3.90 -4.64 11.87
CA THR A 135 -3.14 -5.59 11.06
C THR A 135 -4.10 -6.48 10.26
N LEU A 136 -3.85 -6.64 8.96
CA LEU A 136 -4.51 -7.66 8.16
C LEU A 136 -3.68 -8.95 8.16
N THR A 137 -4.35 -10.07 8.40
CA THR A 137 -3.79 -11.40 8.16
C THR A 137 -3.57 -11.63 6.67
N LYS A 138 -2.72 -12.60 6.33
CA LYS A 138 -2.51 -13.06 4.95
C LYS A 138 -3.80 -13.34 4.20
N ASN A 139 -4.73 -14.03 4.85
CA ASN A 139 -6.01 -14.32 4.22
C ASN A 139 -6.83 -13.05 3.93
N GLU A 140 -6.90 -12.12 4.90
CA GLU A 140 -7.66 -10.88 4.75
C GLU A 140 -7.10 -9.97 3.65
N TYR A 141 -5.78 -9.78 3.56
CA TYR A 141 -5.23 -8.93 2.50
C TYR A 141 -5.25 -9.63 1.12
N LEU A 142 -5.17 -10.96 1.05
CA LEU A 142 -5.37 -11.67 -0.23
C LEU A 142 -6.83 -11.57 -0.70
N GLN A 143 -7.79 -11.68 0.23
CA GLN A 143 -9.20 -11.45 -0.09
C GLN A 143 -9.44 -10.00 -0.54
N LEU A 144 -8.81 -9.02 0.12
CA LEU A 144 -8.85 -7.62 -0.31
C LEU A 144 -8.28 -7.45 -1.73
N ALA A 145 -7.18 -8.13 -2.07
CA ALA A 145 -6.59 -8.07 -3.41
C ALA A 145 -7.58 -8.59 -4.46
N GLN A 146 -8.24 -9.71 -4.16
CA GLN A 146 -9.28 -10.28 -5.02
C GLN A 146 -10.46 -9.31 -5.21
N ASN A 147 -10.91 -8.66 -4.12
CA ASN A 147 -12.00 -7.69 -4.19
C ASN A 147 -11.64 -6.45 -5.04
N ILE A 148 -10.39 -5.96 -4.94
CA ILE A 148 -9.88 -4.86 -5.78
C ILE A 148 -9.91 -5.26 -7.25
N LEU A 149 -9.41 -6.46 -7.59
CA LEU A 149 -9.41 -6.93 -8.98
C LEU A 149 -10.82 -7.13 -9.52
N THR A 150 -11.75 -7.67 -8.71
CA THR A 150 -13.15 -7.76 -9.08
C THR A 150 -13.73 -6.38 -9.39
N TYR A 151 -13.49 -5.39 -8.52
CA TYR A 151 -13.94 -4.02 -8.76
C TYR A 151 -13.38 -3.45 -10.07
N ILE A 152 -12.07 -3.60 -10.31
CA ILE A 152 -11.40 -3.09 -11.51
C ILE A 152 -11.95 -3.77 -12.77
N ASN A 153 -12.14 -5.09 -12.73
CA ASN A 153 -12.65 -5.84 -13.87
C ASN A 153 -14.08 -5.44 -14.26
N THR A 154 -14.93 -5.17 -13.26
CA THR A 154 -16.32 -4.73 -13.45
C THR A 154 -16.41 -3.28 -13.91
N ASN A 155 -15.64 -2.37 -13.30
CA ASN A 155 -15.82 -0.93 -13.50
C ASN A 155 -14.81 -0.30 -14.46
N LYS A 156 -13.79 -1.06 -14.90
CA LYS A 156 -12.63 -0.56 -15.68
C LYS A 156 -11.92 0.63 -15.03
N LYS A 157 -12.04 0.75 -13.71
CA LYS A 157 -11.58 1.86 -12.88
C LYS A 157 -11.12 1.32 -11.53
N ALA A 158 -10.07 1.91 -10.95
CA ALA A 158 -9.66 1.57 -9.59
C ALA A 158 -10.71 2.02 -8.55
N PRO A 159 -10.84 1.30 -7.43
CA PRO A 159 -11.70 1.74 -6.34
C PRO A 159 -11.12 2.98 -5.65
N ALA A 160 -11.98 3.94 -5.29
CA ALA A 160 -11.57 5.08 -4.45
C ALA A 160 -11.26 4.64 -3.02
N THR A 161 -12.03 3.68 -2.51
CA THR A 161 -11.82 3.02 -1.22
C THR A 161 -12.24 1.55 -1.29
N MET A 162 -11.71 0.74 -0.38
CA MET A 162 -12.17 -0.63 -0.14
C MET A 162 -12.51 -0.79 1.34
N ASN A 163 -13.69 -1.33 1.62
CA ASN A 163 -14.14 -1.60 2.99
C ASN A 163 -13.44 -2.85 3.55
N THR A 164 -12.96 -2.74 4.79
CA THR A 164 -12.32 -3.81 5.54
C THR A 164 -12.80 -3.82 7.00
N VAL A 165 -12.33 -4.79 7.78
CA VAL A 165 -12.53 -4.83 9.25
C VAL A 165 -11.91 -3.62 9.95
N LEU A 166 -10.92 -2.96 9.32
CA LEU A 166 -10.24 -1.77 9.82
C LEU A 166 -10.87 -0.47 9.27
N GLY A 167 -12.02 -0.54 8.60
CA GLY A 167 -12.67 0.61 7.95
C GLY A 167 -12.36 0.73 6.46
N ASN A 168 -12.69 1.87 5.87
CA ASN A 168 -12.47 2.15 4.45
C ASN A 168 -11.02 2.56 4.20
N ILE A 169 -10.26 1.67 3.57
CA ILE A 169 -8.88 1.94 3.13
C ILE A 169 -8.95 2.65 1.78
N LYS A 170 -8.39 3.85 1.67
CA LYS A 170 -8.38 4.61 0.42
C LYS A 170 -7.34 4.12 -0.57
N PHE A 171 -7.51 4.48 -1.84
CA PHE A 171 -6.67 4.11 -2.96
C PHE A 171 -5.15 4.20 -2.69
N GLN A 172 -4.68 5.32 -2.13
CA GLN A 172 -3.25 5.52 -1.87
C GLN A 172 -2.71 4.55 -0.81
N SER A 173 -3.50 4.30 0.24
CA SER A 173 -3.18 3.33 1.28
C SER A 173 -3.17 1.89 0.74
N LEU A 174 -4.03 1.56 -0.24
CA LEU A 174 -4.01 0.26 -0.93
C LEU A 174 -2.73 0.07 -1.74
N LEU A 175 -2.31 1.09 -2.51
CA LEU A 175 -1.05 1.06 -3.26
C LEU A 175 0.14 0.81 -2.34
N TYR A 176 0.21 1.55 -1.23
CA TYR A 176 1.29 1.39 -0.26
C TYR A 176 1.27 0.01 0.43
N LEU A 177 0.09 -0.48 0.81
CA LEU A 177 -0.09 -1.79 1.43
C LEU A 177 0.47 -2.92 0.55
N TYR A 178 0.10 -2.97 -0.74
CA TYR A 178 0.58 -4.02 -1.64
C TYR A 178 2.04 -3.81 -2.07
N SER A 179 2.53 -2.58 -2.08
CA SER A 179 3.95 -2.33 -2.31
C SER A 179 4.80 -2.94 -1.20
N ARG A 180 4.45 -2.66 0.07
CA ARG A 180 5.07 -3.29 1.25
C ARG A 180 4.93 -4.80 1.26
N ALA A 181 3.77 -5.33 0.87
CA ALA A 181 3.56 -6.79 0.79
C ALA A 181 4.57 -7.47 -0.16
N LEU A 182 4.84 -6.86 -1.31
CA LEU A 182 5.77 -7.37 -2.30
C LEU A 182 7.23 -7.17 -1.88
N ASN A 183 7.57 -6.06 -1.22
CA ASN A 183 8.90 -5.86 -0.64
C ASN A 183 9.21 -6.88 0.47
N MET A 184 8.25 -7.12 1.36
CA MET A 184 8.33 -8.19 2.37
C MET A 184 8.54 -9.56 1.72
N HIS A 185 7.81 -9.86 0.64
CA HIS A 185 8.00 -11.09 -0.12
C HIS A 185 9.39 -11.20 -0.74
N LYS A 186 9.92 -10.14 -1.37
CA LYS A 186 11.28 -10.14 -1.94
C LYS A 186 12.34 -10.33 -0.86
N THR A 187 12.16 -9.69 0.29
CA THR A 187 13.13 -9.71 1.39
C THR A 187 13.18 -11.05 2.12
N TYR A 188 12.02 -11.66 2.39
CA TYR A 188 11.92 -12.85 3.24
C TYR A 188 11.54 -14.14 2.48
N GLY A 189 11.35 -14.07 1.16
CA GLY A 189 11.01 -15.21 0.30
C GLY A 189 9.59 -15.74 0.47
N ALA A 190 8.74 -15.05 1.23
CA ALA A 190 7.35 -15.43 1.45
C ALA A 190 6.48 -14.19 1.67
N LEU A 191 5.25 -14.24 1.16
CA LEU A 191 4.24 -13.24 1.47
C LEU A 191 4.04 -13.16 3.00
N PRO A 192 3.97 -11.94 3.57
CA PRO A 192 3.94 -11.75 5.02
C PRO A 192 2.69 -12.37 5.64
N THR A 193 2.82 -12.95 6.84
CA THR A 193 1.65 -13.48 7.56
C THR A 193 0.71 -12.35 8.00
N PHE A 194 1.28 -11.18 8.27
CA PHE A 194 0.62 -10.02 8.82
C PHE A 194 1.12 -8.75 8.12
N LEU A 195 0.21 -7.84 7.78
CA LEU A 195 0.54 -6.52 7.29
C LEU A 195 -0.13 -5.46 8.14
N ALA A 196 0.67 -4.54 8.68
CA ALA A 196 0.13 -3.42 9.42
C ALA A 196 -0.58 -2.46 8.46
N VAL A 197 -1.73 -1.92 8.88
CA VAL A 197 -2.49 -0.90 8.17
C VAL A 197 -2.63 0.30 9.09
N ARG A 198 -2.41 1.50 8.54
CA ARG A 198 -2.64 2.78 9.22
C ARG A 198 -3.26 3.76 8.22
N PRO A 199 -3.92 4.83 8.68
CA PRO A 199 -4.32 5.93 7.81
C PRO A 199 -3.14 6.46 7.01
N TRP A 200 -3.41 6.95 5.80
CA TRP A 200 -2.40 7.51 4.92
C TRP A 200 -1.48 8.56 5.56
N ASN A 201 -1.99 9.35 6.50
CA ASN A 201 -1.23 10.41 7.15
C ASN A 201 -0.21 9.88 8.17
N ASN A 202 -0.12 8.55 8.36
CA ASN A 202 0.74 7.87 9.32
C ASN A 202 1.77 6.95 8.64
N ILE A 203 2.42 7.45 7.58
CA ILE A 203 3.51 6.79 6.84
C ILE A 203 4.89 7.35 7.26
N PRO A 204 5.95 6.53 7.37
CA PRO A 204 6.07 5.15 6.92
C PRO A 204 5.47 4.17 7.93
N ILE A 205 5.18 2.94 7.48
CA ILE A 205 4.68 1.85 8.31
C ILE A 205 5.72 0.72 8.27
N THR A 206 6.27 0.38 9.43
CA THR A 206 7.17 -0.76 9.56
C THR A 206 6.39 -2.06 9.74
N ASP A 207 6.58 -3.02 8.85
CA ASP A 207 6.05 -4.37 8.97
C ASP A 207 7.02 -5.31 9.71
N THR A 208 6.48 -6.45 10.17
CA THR A 208 7.23 -7.50 10.86
C THR A 208 7.29 -8.76 10.01
N ASN A 209 8.41 -9.50 10.10
CA ASN A 209 8.57 -10.81 9.45
C ASN A 209 8.07 -11.98 10.32
N LYS A 210 7.53 -11.68 11.51
CA LYS A 210 7.01 -12.69 12.42
C LYS A 210 5.83 -13.43 11.80
N LYS A 211 5.89 -14.77 11.89
CA LYS A 211 4.87 -15.66 11.31
C LYS A 211 3.76 -16.01 12.28
N THR A 212 3.96 -15.80 13.58
CA THR A 212 3.06 -16.23 14.66
C THR A 212 3.15 -15.28 15.84
N ILE A 213 2.09 -15.27 16.65
CA ILE A 213 2.05 -14.61 17.96
C ILE A 213 2.15 -15.70 19.03
N THR A 214 3.11 -15.58 19.95
CA THR A 214 3.29 -16.54 21.05
C THR A 214 2.68 -16.01 22.35
N THR A 215 2.46 -16.91 23.31
CA THR A 215 2.07 -16.53 24.68
C THR A 215 3.11 -15.60 25.30
N GLN A 216 4.40 -15.83 25.06
CA GLN A 216 5.49 -14.98 25.55
C GLN A 216 5.45 -13.57 24.95
N ASP A 217 5.19 -13.42 23.65
CA ASP A 217 5.04 -12.09 23.02
C ASP A 217 3.94 -11.29 23.71
N ILE A 218 2.82 -11.95 24.03
CA ILE A 218 1.66 -11.32 24.68
C ILE A 218 1.98 -11.00 26.15
N THR A 219 2.64 -11.88 26.90
CA THR A 219 3.05 -11.63 28.29
C THR A 219 4.03 -10.46 28.40
N ASN A 220 4.98 -10.36 27.48
CA ASN A 220 5.91 -9.22 27.41
C ASN A 220 5.14 -7.93 27.13
N THR A 221 4.28 -7.94 26.10
CA THR A 221 3.46 -6.78 25.75
C THR A 221 2.52 -6.38 26.89
N ALA A 222 1.97 -7.35 27.64
CA ALA A 222 1.11 -7.08 28.80
C ALA A 222 1.86 -6.30 29.90
N THR A 223 3.13 -6.64 30.11
CA THR A 223 4.00 -5.91 31.05
C THR A 223 4.23 -4.48 30.58
N GLU A 224 4.47 -4.26 29.28
CA GLU A 224 4.63 -2.93 28.69
C GLU A 224 3.34 -2.09 28.81
N VAL A 225 2.18 -2.67 28.48
CA VAL A 225 0.87 -2.00 28.59
C VAL A 225 0.55 -1.65 30.04
N LYS A 226 0.86 -2.54 30.99
CA LYS A 226 0.71 -2.27 32.43
C LYS A 226 1.55 -1.05 32.84
N ASN A 227 2.84 -1.05 32.50
CA ASN A 227 3.74 0.05 32.85
C ASN A 227 3.30 1.38 32.20
N PHE A 228 2.84 1.32 30.94
CA PHE A 228 2.27 2.48 30.25
C PHE A 228 1.07 3.05 31.01
N LEU A 229 0.11 2.20 31.39
CA LEU A 229 -1.09 2.61 32.13
C LEU A 229 -0.73 3.19 33.50
N GLU A 230 0.19 2.58 34.22
CA GLU A 230 0.65 3.05 35.54
C GLU A 230 1.27 4.44 35.46
N TYR A 231 1.98 4.76 34.38
CA TYR A 231 2.59 6.07 34.17
C TYR A 231 1.60 7.10 33.60
N HIS A 232 0.92 6.76 32.50
CA HIS A 232 0.10 7.69 31.72
C HIS A 232 -1.34 7.85 32.22
N LYS A 233 -1.85 6.91 33.03
CA LYS A 233 -3.22 6.89 33.56
C LYS A 233 -4.33 6.75 32.50
N TYR A 234 -3.98 6.30 31.30
CA TYR A 234 -4.91 5.88 30.26
C TYR A 234 -4.33 4.69 29.48
N LEU A 235 -5.18 3.94 28.78
CA LEU A 235 -4.74 2.82 27.93
C LEU A 235 -4.19 3.33 26.60
N PRO A 236 -3.12 2.70 26.06
CA PRO A 236 -2.65 3.04 24.72
C PRO A 236 -3.75 2.77 23.69
N GLU A 237 -3.94 3.69 22.74
CA GLU A 237 -4.98 3.55 21.71
C GLU A 237 -4.76 2.30 20.83
N TYR A 238 -3.49 2.02 20.52
CA TYR A 238 -3.05 0.82 19.80
C TYR A 238 -1.86 0.19 20.51
N ILE A 239 -1.78 -1.13 20.42
CA ILE A 239 -0.79 -1.95 21.11
C ILE A 239 0.02 -2.69 20.06
N THR A 240 1.35 -2.69 20.23
CA THR A 240 2.25 -3.36 19.30
C THR A 240 2.80 -4.62 19.94
N ILE A 241 2.41 -5.78 19.41
CA ILE A 241 2.88 -7.10 19.85
C ILE A 241 3.98 -7.54 18.90
N ASN A 242 5.25 -7.33 19.25
CA ASN A 242 6.39 -7.76 18.43
C ASN A 242 6.32 -7.27 16.95
N GLY A 243 5.91 -6.01 16.75
CA GLY A 243 5.70 -5.39 15.45
C GLY A 243 4.31 -5.56 14.83
N ILE A 244 3.43 -6.37 15.44
CA ILE A 244 2.03 -6.51 15.02
C ILE A 244 1.19 -5.46 15.73
N VAL A 245 0.53 -4.59 14.99
CA VAL A 245 -0.30 -3.52 15.55
C VAL A 245 -1.73 -4.03 15.74
N VAL A 246 -2.25 -3.93 16.95
CA VAL A 246 -3.61 -4.34 17.31
C VAL A 246 -4.33 -3.24 18.09
N ASN A 247 -5.66 -3.22 18.02
CA ASN A 247 -6.47 -2.37 18.90
C ASN A 247 -6.63 -3.01 20.29
N GLN A 248 -7.18 -2.23 21.24
CA GLN A 248 -7.39 -2.67 22.62
C GLN A 248 -8.28 -3.92 22.74
N ALA A 249 -9.32 -4.05 21.91
CA ALA A 249 -10.24 -5.18 21.95
C ALA A 249 -9.55 -6.48 21.48
N THR A 250 -8.75 -6.41 20.43
CA THR A 250 -7.95 -7.55 19.95
C THR A 250 -6.92 -7.93 21.00
N PHE A 251 -6.28 -6.94 21.64
CA PHE A 251 -5.33 -7.24 22.71
C PHE A 251 -5.98 -7.92 23.92
N LEU A 252 -7.15 -7.46 24.38
CA LEU A 252 -7.89 -8.09 25.48
C LEU A 252 -8.25 -9.55 25.16
N GLN A 253 -8.67 -9.82 23.92
CA GLN A 253 -8.96 -11.17 23.46
C GLN A 253 -7.71 -12.07 23.47
N LEU A 254 -6.57 -11.55 23.01
CA LEU A 254 -5.28 -12.25 23.01
C LEU A 254 -4.78 -12.52 24.44
N LEU A 255 -4.94 -11.56 25.36
CA LEU A 255 -4.65 -11.73 26.79
C LEU A 255 -5.48 -12.86 27.39
N THR A 256 -6.80 -12.85 27.15
CA THR A 256 -7.71 -13.87 27.70
C THR A 256 -7.36 -15.28 27.22
N GLN A 257 -7.10 -15.43 25.92
CA GLN A 257 -6.66 -16.70 25.34
C GLN A 257 -5.30 -17.13 25.92
N THR A 258 -4.36 -16.19 26.09
CA THR A 258 -3.04 -16.47 26.67
C THR A 258 -3.15 -16.97 28.09
N THR A 259 -3.99 -16.37 28.93
CA THR A 259 -4.24 -16.83 30.31
C THR A 259 -4.75 -18.27 30.35
N LEU A 260 -5.72 -18.61 29.49
CA LEU A 260 -6.26 -19.98 29.40
C LEU A 260 -5.19 -20.98 28.92
N LYS A 261 -4.40 -20.60 27.92
CA LYS A 261 -3.31 -21.42 27.40
C LYS A 261 -2.23 -21.69 28.44
N ILE A 262 -1.80 -20.66 29.17
CA ILE A 262 -0.82 -20.79 30.26
C ILE A 262 -1.33 -21.74 31.34
N ASN A 263 -2.59 -21.60 31.78
CA ASN A 263 -3.18 -22.51 32.76
C ASN A 263 -3.18 -23.97 32.31
N ASN A 264 -3.34 -24.21 31.00
CA ASN A 264 -3.40 -25.53 30.40
C ASN A 264 -2.03 -26.04 29.91
N ASN A 265 -0.92 -25.32 30.16
CA ASN A 265 0.40 -25.60 29.60
C ASN A 265 0.42 -25.75 28.07
N ASP A 266 -0.45 -25.02 27.37
CA ASP A 266 -0.56 -25.00 25.91
C ASP A 266 0.36 -23.92 25.31
N ASN A 267 1.40 -24.35 24.60
CA ASN A 267 2.38 -23.47 23.95
C ASN A 267 2.10 -23.23 22.45
N THR A 268 0.93 -23.63 21.95
CA THR A 268 0.58 -23.41 20.55
C THR A 268 0.43 -21.91 20.24
N PRO A 269 0.78 -21.46 19.02
CA PRO A 269 0.59 -20.08 18.61
C PRO A 269 -0.84 -19.57 18.74
N LEU A 270 -1.00 -18.26 18.92
CA LEU A 270 -2.29 -17.59 18.87
C LEU A 270 -2.56 -17.05 17.46
N ASN A 271 -3.84 -17.13 17.08
CA ASN A 271 -4.33 -16.53 15.85
C ASN A 271 -4.70 -15.07 16.11
N LEU A 272 -4.36 -14.21 15.16
CA LEU A 272 -4.80 -12.82 15.18
C LEU A 272 -6.23 -12.72 14.65
N THR A 273 -7.10 -12.05 15.40
CA THR A 273 -8.43 -11.66 14.94
C THR A 273 -8.67 -10.17 15.17
N ASN A 274 -9.10 -9.46 14.14
CA ASN A 274 -9.44 -8.03 14.21
C ASN A 274 -10.82 -7.87 14.87
N THR A 275 -10.86 -7.74 16.19
CA THR A 275 -12.11 -7.49 16.92
C THR A 275 -12.41 -6.00 16.91
N LYS A 276 -13.69 -5.65 16.74
CA LYS A 276 -14.11 -4.24 16.78
C LYS A 276 -14.05 -3.74 18.22
N THR A 277 -13.58 -2.51 18.40
CA THR A 277 -13.67 -1.83 19.69
C THR A 277 -15.13 -1.63 20.08
N PRO A 278 -15.52 -1.91 21.34
CA PRO A 278 -16.87 -1.65 21.80
C PRO A 278 -17.17 -0.14 21.81
N THR A 279 -18.45 0.22 21.73
CA THR A 279 -18.90 1.59 22.03
C THR A 279 -18.63 1.92 23.50
N THR A 280 -18.44 3.20 23.82
CA THR A 280 -18.18 3.68 25.19
C THR A 280 -19.17 3.07 26.19
N GLY A 281 -18.66 2.36 27.19
CA GLY A 281 -19.43 1.84 28.32
C GLY A 281 -19.20 2.69 29.57
N THR A 282 -20.16 2.65 30.49
CA THR A 282 -20.02 3.24 31.84
C THR A 282 -19.63 2.14 32.82
N GLU A 283 -18.51 2.29 33.52
CA GLU A 283 -18.19 1.43 34.66
C GLU A 283 -19.10 1.79 35.84
N THR A 284 -19.82 0.80 36.37
CA THR A 284 -20.53 0.91 37.64
C THR A 284 -19.81 0.06 38.67
N THR A 285 -19.16 0.69 39.63
CA THR A 285 -18.57 0.01 40.78
C THR A 285 -19.52 0.13 41.97
N THR A 286 -19.98 -0.99 42.51
CA THR A 286 -20.59 -1.01 43.85
C THR A 286 -19.45 -1.20 44.86
N PRO A 287 -19.31 -0.34 45.88
CA PRO A 287 -18.28 -0.45 46.92
C PRO A 287 -18.31 -1.78 47.68
#